data_AF-A0A7S4R9Q3-F1
#
_entry.id   AF-A0A7S4R9Q3-F1
#
_cell.length_a   1.000
_cell.length_b   1.000
_cell.length_c   1.000
_cell.angle_alpha   90.00
_cell.angle_beta   90.00
_cell.angle_gamma   90.00
#
_symmetry.space_group_name_H-M   'P 1'
#
loop_
_entity.id
_entity.type
_entity.pdbx_description
1 polymer ?
#
loop_
_entity_poly.entity_id
_entity_poly.type
_entity_poly.pdbx_seq_one_letter_code
_entity_poly.pdbx_strand_id
1 'polypeptide(L)'
;AASLRAGAARQEALERRLATPPATPAQRTHRALVAEGNSPADVLRIAAEAGPELDASNVATAIHQAAKGLRRSGASAGAARALRTDPRLDALTSAGLEHAGAWLPRQLCHVAWSLAMLHAGHCELLSAVSEAFAAHGAAEGVPQDISTFAWALAVAPFAHPRALASARRSAVARVREFCPQDLAIAAWAFAKLACDDRRPLLESIAPESLPRITSFTGRNLANLAWSYATAQQRDLQLCQGLVQECATRISELGSQELPITLWSFAAIGYPADAVFAAAAGQVQKTLCGMDASHLCNVVWAFARAGPRDVPVFEAVAGEAVGRLASMEPLHLCNLAWSFASASRTDEFDESRVGVRHE
;
A
#
# COMPACT_ATOMS: atom_id res chain seq x y z
N ALA A 1 -30.52 -15.00 45.97
CA ALA A 1 -30.71 -15.34 44.54
C ALA A 1 -29.54 -14.88 43.65
N ALA A 2 -29.13 -13.61 43.67
CA ALA A 2 -28.04 -13.10 42.83
C ALA A 2 -26.65 -13.73 43.12
N SER A 3 -26.30 -13.94 44.39
CA SER A 3 -25.03 -14.56 44.81
C SER A 3 -24.90 -16.03 44.36
N LEU A 4 -26.00 -16.80 44.40
CA LEU A 4 -26.05 -18.19 43.93
C LEU A 4 -25.90 -18.30 42.40
N ARG A 5 -26.48 -17.37 41.63
CA ARG A 5 -26.33 -17.29 40.17
C ARG A 5 -24.91 -16.92 39.76
N ALA A 6 -24.25 -16.05 40.52
CA ALA A 6 -22.84 -15.70 40.30
C ALA A 6 -21.90 -16.89 40.60
N GLY A 7 -22.19 -17.69 41.62
CA GLY A 7 -21.44 -18.92 41.93
C GLY A 7 -21.57 -19.98 40.83
N ALA A 8 -22.77 -20.21 40.32
CA ALA A 8 -23.02 -21.18 39.23
C ALA A 8 -22.32 -20.77 37.91
N ALA A 9 -22.36 -19.49 37.53
CA ALA A 9 -21.66 -19.01 36.34
C ALA A 9 -20.13 -19.11 36.46
N ARG A 10 -19.59 -18.94 37.67
CA ARG A 10 -18.15 -19.08 37.95
C ARG A 10 -17.71 -20.55 37.89
N GLN A 11 -18.54 -21.45 38.39
CA GLN A 11 -18.34 -22.90 38.33
C GLN A 11 -18.39 -23.41 36.88
N GLU A 12 -19.39 -22.97 36.11
CA GLU A 12 -19.54 -23.34 34.69
C GLU A 12 -18.39 -22.80 33.83
N ALA A 13 -17.92 -21.57 34.11
CA ALA A 13 -16.72 -21.03 33.46
C ALA A 13 -15.44 -21.79 33.83
N LEU A 14 -15.32 -22.27 35.06
CA LEU A 14 -14.21 -23.10 35.51
C LEU A 14 -14.23 -24.49 34.84
N GLU A 15 -15.40 -25.13 34.79
CA GLU A 15 -15.60 -26.41 34.12
C GLU A 15 -15.33 -26.32 32.61
N ARG A 16 -15.75 -25.24 31.95
CA ARG A 16 -15.40 -24.97 30.54
C ARG A 16 -13.89 -24.77 30.34
N ARG A 17 -13.20 -24.10 31.27
CA ARG A 17 -11.73 -23.93 31.22
C ARG A 17 -10.98 -25.23 31.46
N LEU A 18 -11.47 -26.09 32.36
CA LEU A 18 -10.90 -27.42 32.64
C LEU A 18 -11.19 -28.42 31.51
N ALA A 19 -12.29 -28.25 30.77
CA ALA A 19 -12.65 -29.08 29.61
C ALA A 19 -11.93 -28.68 28.31
N THR A 20 -11.27 -27.51 28.27
CA THR A 20 -10.52 -27.09 27.09
C THR A 20 -9.14 -27.75 27.12
N PRO A 21 -8.74 -28.53 26.09
CA PRO A 21 -7.43 -29.17 26.08
C PRO A 21 -6.31 -28.11 26.19
N PRO A 22 -5.20 -28.44 26.88
CA PRO A 22 -4.08 -27.52 27.01
C PRO A 22 -3.57 -27.12 25.62
N ALA A 23 -3.22 -25.84 25.47
CA ALA A 23 -2.75 -25.32 24.20
C ALA A 23 -1.53 -26.10 23.72
N THR A 24 -1.53 -26.52 22.45
CA THR A 24 -0.38 -27.21 21.84
C THR A 24 0.87 -26.33 21.87
N PRO A 25 2.10 -26.88 21.75
CA PRO A 25 3.31 -26.08 21.65
C PRO A 25 3.22 -25.00 20.57
N ALA A 26 2.77 -25.36 19.37
CA ALA A 26 2.52 -24.42 18.27
C ALA A 26 1.53 -23.30 18.64
N GLN A 27 0.45 -23.60 19.37
CA GLN A 27 -0.51 -22.59 19.82
C GLN A 27 0.09 -21.65 20.88
N ARG A 28 0.96 -22.16 21.77
CA ARG A 28 1.67 -21.33 22.76
C ARG A 28 2.66 -20.40 22.06
N THR A 29 3.45 -20.92 21.13
CA THR A 29 4.38 -20.14 20.32
C THR A 29 3.64 -19.07 19.51
N HIS A 30 2.51 -19.41 18.88
CA HIS A 30 1.68 -18.44 18.17
C HIS A 30 1.24 -17.29 19.08
N ARG A 31 0.71 -17.61 20.27
CA ARG A 31 0.28 -16.61 21.26
C ARG A 31 1.44 -15.71 21.71
N ALA A 32 2.63 -16.29 21.89
CA ALA A 32 3.82 -15.53 22.25
C ALA A 32 4.25 -14.57 21.11
N LEU A 33 4.23 -15.02 19.85
CA LEU A 33 4.59 -14.21 18.69
C LEU A 33 3.66 -13.00 18.49
N VAL A 34 2.34 -13.19 18.69
CA VAL A 34 1.34 -12.14 18.46
C VAL A 34 1.04 -11.28 19.68
N ALA A 35 1.76 -11.48 20.78
CA ALA A 35 1.56 -10.71 22.01
C ALA A 35 1.75 -9.20 21.78
N GLU A 36 0.89 -8.39 22.37
CA GLU A 36 0.99 -6.94 22.29
C GLU A 36 2.25 -6.44 22.98
N GLY A 37 2.88 -5.41 22.41
CA GLY A 37 4.11 -4.82 22.94
C GLY A 37 5.41 -5.50 22.48
N ASN A 38 5.35 -6.64 21.79
CA ASN A 38 6.54 -7.27 21.22
C ASN A 38 7.27 -6.32 20.25
N SER A 39 8.57 -6.10 20.50
CA SER A 39 9.45 -5.50 19.51
C SER A 39 9.80 -6.51 18.40
N PRO A 40 10.27 -6.06 17.23
CA PRO A 40 10.76 -6.99 16.21
C PRO A 40 11.82 -7.96 16.74
N ALA A 41 12.71 -7.51 17.63
CA ALA A 41 13.74 -8.34 18.24
C ALA A 41 13.17 -9.40 19.20
N ASP A 42 12.07 -9.09 19.91
CA ASP A 42 11.37 -10.05 20.76
C ASP A 42 10.73 -11.16 19.93
N VAL A 43 10.08 -10.80 18.81
CA VAL A 43 9.49 -11.78 17.88
C VAL A 43 10.56 -12.73 17.36
N LEU A 44 11.70 -12.21 16.91
CA LEU A 44 12.81 -13.04 16.43
C LEU A 44 13.39 -13.94 17.53
N ARG A 45 13.50 -13.44 18.77
CA ARG A 45 13.95 -14.23 19.92
C ARG A 45 12.99 -15.38 20.22
N ILE A 46 11.68 -15.10 20.30
CA ILE A 46 10.64 -16.10 20.55
C ILE A 46 10.66 -17.20 19.48
N ALA A 47 10.80 -16.81 18.22
CA ALA A 47 10.85 -17.77 17.12
C ALA A 47 12.13 -18.64 17.16
N ALA A 48 13.28 -18.04 17.50
CA ALA A 48 14.53 -18.78 17.67
C ALA A 48 14.50 -19.75 18.87
N GLU A 49 13.87 -19.36 19.98
CA GLU A 49 13.70 -20.20 21.17
C GLU A 49 12.76 -21.39 20.92
N ALA A 50 11.76 -21.23 20.05
CA ALA A 50 10.88 -22.34 19.64
C ALA A 50 11.63 -23.41 18.82
N GLY A 51 12.66 -23.01 18.06
CA GLY A 51 13.53 -23.91 17.32
C GLY A 51 12.75 -24.93 16.47
N PRO A 52 12.98 -26.24 16.61
CA PRO A 52 12.29 -27.29 15.83
C PRO A 52 10.76 -27.35 16.04
N GLU A 53 10.22 -26.75 17.11
CA GLU A 53 8.77 -26.71 17.36
C GLU A 53 8.07 -25.60 16.54
N LEU A 54 8.81 -24.78 15.81
CA LEU A 54 8.28 -23.69 15.01
C LEU A 54 7.68 -24.22 13.70
N ASP A 55 6.38 -24.47 13.71
CA ASP A 55 5.66 -24.91 12.52
C ASP A 55 5.60 -23.86 11.40
N ALA A 56 5.23 -24.30 10.20
CA ALA A 56 5.11 -23.44 9.02
C ALA A 56 4.26 -22.18 9.29
N SER A 57 3.14 -22.32 10.00
CA SER A 57 2.24 -21.21 10.31
C SER A 57 2.92 -20.16 11.20
N ASN A 58 3.67 -20.60 12.18
CA ASN A 58 4.40 -19.73 13.10
C ASN A 58 5.63 -19.10 12.45
N VAL A 59 6.28 -19.74 11.47
CA VAL A 59 7.32 -19.10 10.65
C VAL A 59 6.73 -17.88 9.90
N ALA A 60 5.62 -18.06 9.17
CA ALA A 60 4.95 -16.96 8.48
C ALA A 60 4.49 -15.86 9.46
N THR A 61 3.98 -16.27 10.64
CA THR A 61 3.56 -15.34 11.69
C THR A 61 4.72 -14.54 12.24
N ALA A 62 5.88 -15.16 12.52
CA ALA A 62 7.06 -14.49 13.04
C ALA A 62 7.59 -13.45 12.05
N ILE A 63 7.73 -13.82 10.78
CA ILE A 63 8.13 -12.89 9.70
C ILE A 63 7.13 -11.73 9.61
N HIS A 64 5.84 -12.01 9.71
CA HIS A 64 4.79 -10.98 9.71
C HIS A 64 4.89 -10.02 10.90
N GLN A 65 4.98 -10.54 12.13
CA GLN A 65 5.01 -9.70 13.32
C GLN A 65 6.29 -8.87 13.41
N ALA A 66 7.44 -9.41 12.99
CA ALA A 66 8.69 -8.65 12.94
C ALA A 66 8.58 -7.42 12.00
N ALA A 67 8.11 -7.62 10.77
CA ALA A 67 7.91 -6.53 9.81
C ALA A 67 6.83 -5.53 10.26
N LYS A 68 5.73 -6.04 10.84
CA LYS A 68 4.65 -5.21 11.38
C LYS A 68 5.11 -4.36 12.57
N GLY A 69 5.94 -4.91 13.45
CA GLY A 69 6.56 -4.20 14.57
C GLY A 69 7.44 -3.05 14.08
N LEU A 70 8.26 -3.29 13.05
CA LEU A 70 9.10 -2.26 12.43
C LEU A 70 8.29 -1.09 11.87
N ARG A 71 7.18 -1.39 11.18
CA ARG A 71 6.30 -0.35 10.64
C ARG A 71 5.62 0.47 11.75
N ARG A 72 5.17 -0.18 12.82
CA ARG A 72 4.47 0.48 13.94
C ARG A 72 5.36 1.42 14.74
N SER A 73 6.63 1.07 14.91
CA SER A 73 7.56 1.88 15.70
C SER A 73 8.06 3.13 14.96
N GLY A 74 7.66 3.36 13.70
CA GLY A 74 8.20 4.45 12.88
C GLY A 74 9.73 4.37 12.80
N ALA A 75 10.26 3.14 12.80
CA ALA A 75 11.65 2.89 13.14
C ALA A 75 12.61 3.62 12.19
N SER A 76 13.70 4.15 12.75
CA SER A 76 14.74 4.80 11.95
C SER A 76 15.34 3.83 10.92
N ALA A 77 15.98 4.38 9.89
CA ALA A 77 16.72 3.59 8.91
C ALA A 77 17.73 2.62 9.56
N GLY A 78 18.29 2.99 10.73
CA GLY A 78 19.18 2.15 11.53
C GLY A 78 18.48 0.92 12.12
N ALA A 79 17.27 1.06 12.66
CA ALA A 79 16.50 -0.07 13.19
C ALA A 79 16.06 -1.04 12.09
N ALA A 80 15.65 -0.52 10.93
CA ALA A 80 15.35 -1.35 9.77
C ALA A 80 16.59 -2.12 9.28
N ARG A 81 17.76 -1.47 9.27
CA ARG A 81 19.03 -2.12 8.94
C ARG A 81 19.41 -3.21 9.94
N ALA A 82 19.30 -2.93 11.24
CA ALA A 82 19.61 -3.90 12.29
C ALA A 82 18.75 -5.16 12.17
N LEU A 83 17.46 -5.01 11.90
CA LEU A 83 16.55 -6.13 11.70
C LEU A 83 16.91 -6.95 10.45
N ARG A 84 17.25 -6.28 9.34
CA ARG A 84 17.68 -6.96 8.09
C ARG A 84 18.96 -7.78 8.24
N THR A 85 19.87 -7.36 9.12
CA THR A 85 21.14 -8.04 9.35
C THR A 85 21.09 -9.00 10.54
N ASP A 86 19.91 -9.21 11.12
CA ASP A 86 19.74 -10.12 12.26
C ASP A 86 19.77 -11.58 11.77
N PRO A 87 20.71 -12.42 12.22
CA PRO A 87 20.84 -13.80 11.76
C PRO A 87 19.60 -14.65 12.07
N ARG A 88 18.78 -14.24 13.05
CA ARG A 88 17.52 -14.94 13.36
C ARG A 88 16.47 -14.69 12.28
N LEU A 89 16.49 -13.53 11.63
CA LEU A 89 15.63 -13.27 10.48
C LEU A 89 16.07 -14.14 9.29
N ASP A 90 17.37 -14.29 9.05
CA ASP A 90 17.90 -15.16 8.00
C ASP A 90 17.53 -16.63 8.23
N ALA A 91 17.59 -17.10 9.48
CA ALA A 91 17.12 -18.43 9.83
C ALA A 91 15.61 -18.62 9.57
N LEU A 92 14.79 -17.60 9.90
CA LEU A 92 13.35 -17.64 9.61
C LEU A 92 13.04 -17.60 8.13
N THR A 93 13.76 -16.83 7.34
CA THR A 93 13.55 -16.78 5.89
C THR A 93 13.97 -18.09 5.24
N SER A 94 15.05 -18.72 5.74
CA SER A 94 15.50 -20.05 5.32
C SER A 94 14.47 -21.14 5.65
N ALA A 95 13.97 -21.17 6.89
CA ALA A 95 12.86 -22.08 7.26
C ALA A 95 11.59 -21.81 6.44
N GLY A 96 11.35 -20.54 6.09
CA GLY A 96 10.26 -20.14 5.22
C GLY A 96 10.34 -20.75 3.82
N LEU A 97 11.55 -20.93 3.27
CA LEU A 97 11.74 -21.54 1.95
C LEU A 97 11.22 -22.98 1.90
N GLU A 98 11.50 -23.74 2.96
CA GLU A 98 11.07 -25.13 3.09
C GLU A 98 9.54 -25.26 3.25
N HIS A 99 8.87 -24.20 3.71
CA HIS A 99 7.44 -24.20 4.02
C HIS A 99 6.56 -23.44 3.03
N ALA A 100 7.14 -22.69 2.09
CA ALA A 100 6.39 -21.77 1.23
C ALA A 100 5.22 -22.45 0.49
N GLY A 101 5.42 -23.67 -0.01
CA GLY A 101 4.38 -24.44 -0.72
C GLY A 101 3.22 -24.94 0.14
N ALA A 102 3.32 -24.90 1.47
CA ALA A 102 2.30 -25.36 2.40
C ALA A 102 1.49 -24.20 3.04
N TRP A 103 1.90 -22.95 2.79
CA TRP A 103 1.26 -21.79 3.38
C TRP A 103 -0.07 -21.46 2.72
N LEU A 104 -1.07 -21.11 3.54
CA LEU A 104 -2.36 -20.62 3.07
C LEU A 104 -2.18 -19.29 2.30
N PRO A 105 -3.13 -18.92 1.42
CA PRO A 105 -3.06 -17.66 0.66
C PRO A 105 -2.77 -16.41 1.52
N ARG A 106 -3.41 -16.33 2.69
CA ARG A 106 -3.18 -15.26 3.67
C ARG A 106 -1.75 -15.23 4.21
N GLN A 107 -1.14 -16.39 4.43
CA GLN A 107 0.25 -16.47 4.90
C GLN A 107 1.21 -16.07 3.80
N LEU A 108 0.97 -16.53 2.55
CA LEU A 108 1.75 -16.12 1.38
C LEU A 108 1.73 -14.58 1.20
N CYS A 109 0.56 -13.96 1.25
CA CYS A 109 0.44 -12.51 1.08
C CYS A 109 1.06 -11.73 2.25
N HIS A 110 0.93 -12.21 3.50
CA HIS A 110 1.56 -11.60 4.67
C HIS A 110 3.09 -11.68 4.62
N VAL A 111 3.64 -12.82 4.19
CA VAL A 111 5.10 -12.98 4.03
C VAL A 111 5.60 -12.11 2.89
N ALA A 112 4.95 -12.10 1.73
CA ALA A 112 5.30 -11.19 0.63
C ALA A 112 5.28 -9.72 1.08
N TRP A 113 4.21 -9.32 1.80
CA TRP A 113 4.09 -7.97 2.38
C TRP A 113 5.24 -7.67 3.33
N SER A 114 5.61 -8.60 4.22
CA SER A 114 6.73 -8.42 5.14
C SER A 114 8.04 -8.22 4.41
N LEU A 115 8.32 -9.04 3.39
CA LEU A 115 9.56 -8.95 2.62
C LEU A 115 9.65 -7.61 1.87
N ALA A 116 8.53 -7.10 1.35
CA ALA A 116 8.46 -5.77 0.77
C ALA A 116 8.78 -4.68 1.81
N MET A 117 8.18 -4.73 3.01
CA MET A 117 8.45 -3.77 4.08
C MET A 117 9.90 -3.79 4.57
N LEU A 118 10.50 -4.99 4.59
CA LEU A 118 11.89 -5.18 4.98
C LEU A 118 12.86 -4.75 3.87
N HIS A 119 12.38 -4.36 2.68
CA HIS A 119 13.18 -4.07 1.50
C HIS A 119 14.04 -5.27 1.06
N ALA A 120 13.49 -6.48 1.21
CA ALA A 120 14.11 -7.74 0.82
C ALA A 120 13.63 -8.19 -0.57
N GLY A 121 13.60 -7.25 -1.54
CA GLY A 121 13.01 -7.44 -2.86
C GLY A 121 13.66 -8.53 -3.73
N HIS A 122 14.85 -8.99 -3.37
CA HIS A 122 15.59 -10.04 -4.09
C HIS A 122 15.92 -11.25 -3.19
N CYS A 123 15.02 -11.62 -2.28
CA CYS A 123 15.22 -12.85 -1.48
C CYS A 123 14.60 -14.08 -2.17
N GLU A 124 15.28 -15.21 -2.07
CA GLU A 124 14.82 -16.52 -2.57
C GLU A 124 13.41 -16.86 -2.04
N LEU A 125 13.11 -16.43 -0.80
CA LEU A 125 11.80 -16.65 -0.19
C LEU A 125 10.68 -15.94 -0.95
N LEU A 126 10.90 -14.71 -1.44
CA LEU A 126 9.89 -14.00 -2.21
C LEU A 126 9.59 -14.73 -3.53
N SER A 127 10.61 -15.36 -4.14
CA SER A 127 10.42 -16.20 -5.32
C SER A 127 9.63 -17.47 -4.99
N ALA A 128 9.97 -18.18 -3.92
CA ALA A 128 9.25 -19.38 -3.48
C ALA A 128 7.78 -19.09 -3.12
N VAL A 129 7.54 -17.99 -2.39
CA VAL A 129 6.20 -17.50 -2.05
C VAL A 129 5.43 -17.10 -3.31
N SER A 130 6.08 -16.49 -4.29
CA SER A 130 5.45 -16.14 -5.57
C SER A 130 5.06 -17.37 -6.39
N GLU A 131 5.91 -18.39 -6.40
CA GLU A 131 5.61 -19.66 -7.07
C GLU A 131 4.44 -20.39 -6.39
N ALA A 132 4.45 -20.49 -5.06
CA ALA A 132 3.32 -21.05 -4.29
C ALA A 132 2.01 -20.26 -4.51
N PHE A 133 2.10 -18.93 -4.49
CA PHE A 133 0.95 -18.08 -4.79
C PHE A 133 0.41 -18.30 -6.21
N ALA A 134 1.30 -18.48 -7.19
CA ALA A 134 0.91 -18.79 -8.55
C ALA A 134 0.27 -20.18 -8.70
N ALA A 135 0.72 -21.16 -7.89
CA ALA A 135 0.26 -22.54 -7.92
C ALA A 135 -1.13 -22.71 -7.30
N HIS A 136 -1.42 -22.06 -6.17
CA HIS A 136 -2.70 -22.21 -5.48
C HIS A 136 -3.20 -20.92 -4.81
N GLY A 137 -2.30 -20.06 -4.30
CA GLY A 137 -2.67 -18.86 -3.55
C GLY A 137 -3.62 -17.91 -4.29
N ALA A 138 -3.41 -17.70 -5.60
CA ALA A 138 -4.26 -16.84 -6.41
C ALA A 138 -5.69 -17.40 -6.58
N ALA A 139 -5.85 -18.72 -6.65
CA ALA A 139 -7.14 -19.37 -6.85
C ALA A 139 -7.94 -19.50 -5.55
N GLU A 140 -7.25 -19.80 -4.45
CA GLU A 140 -7.86 -20.09 -3.15
C GLU A 140 -8.02 -18.84 -2.27
N GLY A 141 -7.20 -17.80 -2.50
CA GLY A 141 -7.19 -16.59 -1.69
C GLY A 141 -8.45 -15.75 -1.85
N VAL A 142 -8.77 -14.95 -0.84
CA VAL A 142 -9.85 -13.94 -0.96
C VAL A 142 -9.35 -12.71 -1.72
N PRO A 143 -10.23 -11.82 -2.23
CA PRO A 143 -9.82 -10.58 -2.92
C PRO A 143 -8.72 -9.77 -2.23
N GLN A 144 -8.79 -9.68 -0.90
CA GLN A 144 -7.79 -9.01 -0.08
C GLN A 144 -6.40 -9.66 -0.17
N ASP A 145 -6.32 -10.99 -0.26
CA ASP A 145 -5.04 -11.69 -0.39
C ASP A 145 -4.41 -11.37 -1.75
N ILE A 146 -5.22 -11.31 -2.81
CA ILE A 146 -4.77 -10.99 -4.17
C ILE A 146 -4.28 -9.54 -4.27
N SER A 147 -5.05 -8.58 -3.75
CA SER A 147 -4.69 -7.17 -3.75
C SER A 147 -3.42 -6.91 -2.93
N THR A 148 -3.31 -7.52 -1.74
CA THR A 148 -2.16 -7.40 -0.85
C THR A 148 -0.91 -8.03 -1.46
N PHE A 149 -1.03 -9.20 -2.09
CA PHE A 149 0.09 -9.87 -2.73
C PHE A 149 0.63 -9.04 -3.91
N ALA A 150 -0.25 -8.54 -4.79
CA ALA A 150 0.14 -7.68 -5.89
C ALA A 150 0.81 -6.39 -5.38
N TRP A 151 0.26 -5.78 -4.34
CA TRP A 151 0.85 -4.61 -3.69
C TRP A 151 2.25 -4.90 -3.16
N ALA A 152 2.45 -6.05 -2.52
CA ALA A 152 3.74 -6.45 -1.98
C ALA A 152 4.81 -6.55 -3.09
N LEU A 153 4.47 -7.17 -4.22
CA LEU A 153 5.38 -7.26 -5.36
C LEU A 153 5.70 -5.88 -5.96
N ALA A 154 4.70 -4.99 -6.02
CA ALA A 154 4.86 -3.62 -6.50
C ALA A 154 5.74 -2.74 -5.59
N VAL A 155 5.73 -3.01 -4.28
CA VAL A 155 6.57 -2.31 -3.30
C VAL A 155 7.97 -2.93 -3.20
N ALA A 156 8.10 -4.23 -3.45
CA ALA A 156 9.36 -4.96 -3.46
C ALA A 156 10.19 -4.85 -4.75
N PRO A 157 9.87 -3.90 -5.64
CA PRO A 157 9.98 -4.00 -7.11
C PRO A 157 10.35 -5.39 -7.66
N PHE A 158 9.55 -6.41 -7.36
CA PHE A 158 9.84 -7.80 -7.74
C PHE A 158 8.88 -8.29 -8.82
N ALA A 159 9.41 -8.61 -10.00
CA ALA A 159 8.62 -9.13 -11.11
C ALA A 159 8.64 -10.67 -11.11
N HIS A 160 7.48 -11.29 -10.86
CA HIS A 160 7.28 -12.73 -11.02
C HIS A 160 6.14 -12.98 -12.03
N PRO A 161 6.45 -13.12 -13.34
CA PRO A 161 5.45 -13.11 -14.41
C PRO A 161 4.30 -14.10 -14.20
N ARG A 162 4.61 -15.32 -13.75
CA ARG A 162 3.58 -16.35 -13.51
C ARG A 162 2.65 -15.98 -12.36
N ALA A 163 3.18 -15.40 -11.28
CA ALA A 163 2.39 -15.02 -10.10
C ALA A 163 1.51 -13.82 -10.41
N LEU A 164 2.05 -12.81 -11.10
CA LEU A 164 1.31 -11.64 -11.54
C LEU A 164 0.20 -12.01 -12.52
N ALA A 165 0.47 -12.91 -13.47
CA ALA A 165 -0.55 -13.41 -14.40
C ALA A 165 -1.66 -14.20 -13.66
N SER A 166 -1.31 -15.05 -12.69
CA SER A 166 -2.30 -15.76 -11.86
C SER A 166 -3.13 -14.79 -11.00
N ALA A 167 -2.48 -13.84 -10.32
CA ALA A 167 -3.14 -12.79 -9.53
C ALA A 167 -4.13 -12.00 -10.38
N ARG A 168 -3.70 -11.56 -11.56
CA ARG A 168 -4.54 -10.78 -12.49
C ARG A 168 -5.74 -11.57 -12.99
N ARG A 169 -5.53 -12.82 -13.44
CA ARG A 169 -6.64 -13.67 -13.91
C ARG A 169 -7.69 -13.88 -12.81
N SER A 170 -7.24 -14.15 -11.59
CA SER A 170 -8.14 -14.33 -10.45
C SER A 170 -8.86 -13.02 -10.09
N ALA A 171 -8.14 -11.89 -10.07
CA ALA A 171 -8.72 -10.58 -9.80
C ALA A 171 -9.80 -10.20 -10.84
N VAL A 172 -9.55 -10.43 -12.14
CA VAL A 172 -10.54 -10.19 -13.21
C VAL A 172 -11.78 -11.06 -13.01
N ALA A 173 -11.59 -12.36 -12.75
CA ALA A 173 -12.71 -13.30 -12.59
C ALA A 173 -13.59 -12.97 -11.37
N ARG A 174 -13.02 -12.34 -10.34
CA ARG A 174 -13.65 -12.13 -9.04
C ARG A 174 -13.81 -10.66 -8.67
N VAL A 175 -13.64 -9.74 -9.62
CA VAL A 175 -13.60 -8.28 -9.38
C VAL A 175 -14.81 -7.75 -8.58
N ARG A 176 -15.98 -8.39 -8.73
CA ARG A 176 -17.21 -8.07 -7.98
C ARG A 176 -17.12 -8.33 -6.48
N GLU A 177 -16.27 -9.27 -6.07
CA GLU A 177 -16.05 -9.63 -4.66
C GLU A 177 -15.11 -8.66 -3.94
N PHE A 178 -14.37 -7.84 -4.67
CA PHE A 178 -13.41 -6.90 -4.11
C PHE A 178 -14.15 -5.77 -3.41
N CYS A 179 -13.73 -5.41 -2.19
CA CYS A 179 -14.21 -4.17 -1.57
C CYS A 179 -13.53 -2.95 -2.23
N PRO A 180 -14.03 -1.71 -2.01
CA PRO A 180 -13.44 -0.49 -2.56
C PRO A 180 -11.93 -0.36 -2.33
N GLN A 181 -11.46 -0.75 -1.15
CA GLN A 181 -10.05 -0.72 -0.81
C GLN A 181 -9.24 -1.71 -1.66
N ASP A 182 -9.74 -2.93 -1.85
CA ASP A 182 -9.06 -3.95 -2.64
C ASP A 182 -8.98 -3.56 -4.12
N LEU A 183 -10.03 -2.97 -4.68
CA LEU A 183 -10.06 -2.44 -6.05
C LEU A 183 -8.97 -1.38 -6.26
N ALA A 184 -8.90 -0.40 -5.35
CA ALA A 184 -7.90 0.67 -5.44
C ALA A 184 -6.47 0.15 -5.28
N ILE A 185 -6.25 -0.81 -4.37
CA ILE A 185 -4.92 -1.42 -4.16
C ILE A 185 -4.51 -2.27 -5.37
N ALA A 186 -5.42 -3.07 -5.93
CA ALA A 186 -5.14 -3.87 -7.11
C ALA A 186 -4.82 -2.98 -8.32
N ALA A 187 -5.63 -1.94 -8.58
CA ALA A 187 -5.36 -0.98 -9.64
C ALA A 187 -3.98 -0.33 -9.48
N TRP A 188 -3.65 0.11 -8.26
CA TRP A 188 -2.37 0.76 -7.97
C TRP A 188 -1.18 -0.17 -8.17
N ALA A 189 -1.28 -1.40 -7.67
CA ALA A 189 -0.20 -2.38 -7.75
C ALA A 189 0.12 -2.71 -9.22
N PHE A 190 -0.89 -3.01 -10.03
CA PHE A 190 -0.71 -3.37 -11.43
C PHE A 190 -0.32 -2.18 -12.32
N ALA A 191 -0.74 -0.96 -11.97
CA ALA A 191 -0.24 0.25 -12.62
C ALA A 191 1.24 0.48 -12.31
N LYS A 192 1.64 0.37 -11.03
CA LYS A 192 3.03 0.59 -10.58
C LYS A 192 4.01 -0.45 -11.14
N LEU A 193 3.59 -1.71 -11.23
CA LEU A 193 4.43 -2.78 -11.79
C LEU A 193 4.64 -2.65 -13.31
N ALA A 194 3.96 -1.71 -13.98
CA ALA A 194 4.06 -1.46 -15.42
C ALA A 194 3.89 -2.73 -16.29
N CYS A 195 3.12 -3.73 -15.82
CA CYS A 195 2.91 -4.97 -16.54
C CYS A 195 2.14 -4.73 -17.84
N ASP A 196 2.60 -5.32 -18.94
CA ASP A 196 1.99 -5.15 -20.28
C ASP A 196 0.53 -5.61 -20.33
N ASP A 197 0.17 -6.59 -19.50
CA ASP A 197 -1.16 -7.19 -19.49
C ASP A 197 -2.11 -6.61 -18.41
N ARG A 198 -1.81 -5.44 -17.83
CA ARG A 198 -2.66 -4.80 -16.80
C ARG A 198 -4.03 -4.32 -17.29
N ARG A 199 -4.17 -4.09 -18.60
CA ARG A 199 -5.37 -3.49 -19.22
C ARG A 199 -6.69 -4.20 -18.89
N PRO A 200 -6.84 -5.53 -19.05
CA PRO A 200 -8.11 -6.18 -18.77
C PRO A 200 -8.56 -6.06 -17.32
N LEU A 201 -7.61 -5.97 -16.37
CA LEU A 201 -7.93 -5.78 -14.97
C LEU A 201 -8.47 -4.37 -14.71
N LEU A 202 -7.78 -3.33 -15.21
CA LEU A 202 -8.25 -1.96 -15.06
C LEU A 202 -9.61 -1.76 -15.76
N GLU A 203 -9.81 -2.27 -16.97
CA GLU A 203 -11.11 -2.26 -17.67
C GLU A 203 -12.22 -2.98 -16.88
N SER A 204 -11.88 -3.96 -16.04
CA SER A 204 -12.83 -4.62 -15.14
C SER A 204 -13.09 -3.84 -13.84
N ILE A 205 -12.09 -3.12 -13.33
CA ILE A 205 -12.18 -2.34 -12.08
C ILE A 205 -13.04 -1.08 -12.27
N ALA A 206 -12.97 -0.40 -13.42
CA ALA A 206 -13.72 0.84 -13.68
C ALA A 206 -15.24 0.70 -13.49
N PRO A 207 -15.95 -0.21 -14.21
CA PRO A 207 -17.40 -0.35 -14.09
C PRO A 207 -17.83 -0.84 -12.70
N GLU A 208 -16.95 -1.54 -12.00
CA GLU A 208 -17.19 -2.04 -10.66
C GLU A 208 -16.97 -0.98 -9.57
N SER A 209 -16.09 0.00 -9.83
CA SER A 209 -15.82 1.11 -8.91
C SER A 209 -16.91 2.19 -8.96
N LEU A 210 -17.43 2.48 -10.15
CA LEU A 210 -18.37 3.58 -10.39
C LEU A 210 -19.64 3.55 -9.50
N PRO A 211 -20.40 2.44 -9.41
CA PRO A 211 -21.58 2.37 -8.55
C PRO A 211 -21.26 2.49 -7.05
N ARG A 212 -20.00 2.24 -6.68
CA ARG A 212 -19.53 2.19 -5.29
C ARG A 212 -18.67 3.39 -4.92
N ILE A 213 -18.51 4.37 -5.81
CA ILE A 213 -17.50 5.43 -5.70
C ILE A 213 -17.61 6.24 -4.41
N THR A 214 -18.83 6.45 -3.90
CA THR A 214 -19.10 7.14 -2.63
C THR A 214 -18.63 6.36 -1.39
N SER A 215 -18.42 5.05 -1.52
CA SER A 215 -17.88 4.19 -0.46
C SER A 215 -16.35 4.18 -0.41
N PHE A 216 -15.68 4.83 -1.38
CA PHE A 216 -14.22 4.95 -1.39
C PHE A 216 -13.77 5.99 -0.38
N THR A 217 -12.67 5.71 0.32
CA THR A 217 -11.96 6.74 1.10
C THR A 217 -11.19 7.67 0.16
N GLY A 218 -10.80 8.86 0.63
CA GLY A 218 -9.95 9.78 -0.15
C GLY A 218 -8.68 9.12 -0.69
N ARG A 219 -8.08 8.20 0.08
CA ARG A 219 -6.92 7.42 -0.37
C ARG A 219 -7.26 6.45 -1.49
N ASN A 220 -8.42 5.81 -1.43
CA ASN A 220 -8.83 4.89 -2.49
C ASN A 220 -9.12 5.66 -3.79
N LEU A 221 -9.74 6.84 -3.71
CA LEU A 221 -9.97 7.72 -4.86
C LEU A 221 -8.65 8.18 -5.48
N ALA A 222 -7.71 8.69 -4.67
CA ALA A 222 -6.39 9.12 -5.12
C ALA A 222 -5.61 7.97 -5.78
N ASN A 223 -5.64 6.78 -5.17
CA ASN A 223 -5.00 5.60 -5.75
C ASN A 223 -5.63 5.19 -7.09
N LEU A 224 -6.96 5.20 -7.22
CA LEU A 224 -7.61 4.92 -8.50
C LEU A 224 -7.20 5.96 -9.56
N ALA A 225 -7.31 7.25 -9.26
CA ALA A 225 -6.91 8.31 -10.19
C ALA A 225 -5.45 8.13 -10.64
N TRP A 226 -4.54 7.89 -9.70
CA TRP A 226 -3.12 7.67 -9.98
C TRP A 226 -2.87 6.43 -10.83
N SER A 227 -3.61 5.35 -10.56
CA SER A 227 -3.47 4.09 -11.29
C SER A 227 -3.79 4.26 -12.77
N TYR A 228 -4.91 4.93 -13.08
CA TYR A 228 -5.35 5.13 -14.46
C TYR A 228 -4.47 6.15 -15.19
N ALA A 229 -4.03 7.20 -14.50
CA ALA A 229 -3.07 8.15 -15.04
C ALA A 229 -1.72 7.48 -15.37
N THR A 230 -1.15 6.73 -14.41
CA THR A 230 0.13 6.02 -14.57
C THR A 230 0.06 4.92 -15.62
N ALA A 231 -1.06 4.20 -15.67
CA ALA A 231 -1.26 3.17 -16.69
C ALA A 231 -1.53 3.76 -18.10
N GLN A 232 -1.73 5.08 -18.22
CA GLN A 232 -2.19 5.78 -19.41
C GLN A 232 -3.49 5.20 -19.97
N GLN A 233 -4.41 4.83 -19.09
CA GLN A 233 -5.70 4.25 -19.44
C GLN A 233 -6.82 5.25 -19.19
N ARG A 234 -7.41 5.72 -20.28
CA ARG A 234 -8.51 6.68 -20.25
C ARG A 234 -9.84 5.96 -20.22
N ASP A 235 -10.38 5.76 -19.01
CA ASP A 235 -11.79 5.43 -18.81
C ASP A 235 -12.55 6.72 -18.50
N LEU A 236 -13.32 7.21 -19.48
CA LEU A 236 -13.99 8.52 -19.37
C LEU A 236 -15.06 8.53 -18.26
N GLN A 237 -15.79 7.42 -18.09
CA GLN A 237 -16.85 7.35 -17.08
C GLN A 237 -16.25 7.35 -15.68
N LEU A 238 -15.21 6.54 -15.44
CA LEU A 238 -14.50 6.53 -14.18
C LEU A 238 -13.85 7.89 -13.88
N CYS A 239 -13.20 8.52 -14.87
CA CYS A 239 -12.61 9.85 -14.70
C CYS A 239 -13.67 10.88 -14.30
N GLN A 240 -14.82 10.88 -14.98
CA GLN A 240 -15.94 11.76 -14.63
C GLN A 240 -16.43 11.52 -13.19
N GLY A 241 -16.62 10.25 -12.80
CA GLY A 241 -17.03 9.89 -11.45
C GLY A 241 -16.02 10.33 -10.38
N LEU A 242 -14.72 10.08 -10.62
CA LEU A 242 -13.64 10.49 -9.72
C LEU A 242 -13.56 12.01 -9.59
N VAL A 243 -13.68 12.76 -10.69
CA VAL A 243 -13.68 14.23 -10.66
C VAL A 243 -14.83 14.75 -9.79
N GLN A 244 -16.05 14.24 -9.98
CA GLN A 244 -17.21 14.67 -9.18
C GLN A 244 -17.01 14.35 -7.70
N GLU A 245 -16.67 13.10 -7.37
CA GLU A 245 -16.52 12.66 -5.98
C GLU A 245 -15.36 13.39 -5.27
N CYS A 246 -14.20 13.53 -5.93
CA CYS A 246 -13.06 14.26 -5.37
C CYS A 246 -13.36 15.75 -5.18
N ALA A 247 -14.10 16.39 -6.10
CA ALA A 247 -14.49 17.79 -5.95
C ALA A 247 -15.46 17.98 -4.78
N THR A 248 -16.46 17.09 -4.63
CA THR A 248 -17.40 17.12 -3.51
C THR A 248 -16.72 16.94 -2.16
N ARG A 249 -15.69 16.08 -2.10
CA ARG A 249 -15.00 15.71 -0.84
C ARG A 249 -13.58 16.27 -0.76
N ILE A 250 -13.32 17.40 -1.42
CA ILE A 250 -11.98 17.96 -1.50
C ILE A 250 -11.38 18.22 -0.11
N SER A 251 -12.21 18.62 0.86
CA SER A 251 -11.83 18.89 2.24
C SER A 251 -11.36 17.65 3.01
N GLU A 252 -11.73 16.46 2.56
CA GLU A 252 -11.30 15.18 3.13
C GLU A 252 -9.95 14.70 2.55
N LEU A 253 -9.51 15.28 1.43
CA LEU A 253 -8.21 14.95 0.86
C LEU A 253 -7.11 15.66 1.67
N GLY A 254 -6.29 14.85 2.35
CA GLY A 254 -5.18 15.31 3.16
C GLY A 254 -3.93 15.64 2.34
N SER A 255 -2.82 15.88 3.05
CA SER A 255 -1.55 16.26 2.45
C SER A 255 -0.90 15.20 1.55
N GLN A 256 -1.34 13.93 1.65
CA GLN A 256 -0.87 12.85 0.78
C GLN A 256 -1.81 12.67 -0.42
N GLU A 257 -3.13 12.58 -0.17
CA GLU A 257 -4.12 12.25 -1.19
C GLU A 257 -4.36 13.39 -2.20
N LEU A 258 -4.36 14.65 -1.74
CA LEU A 258 -4.69 15.79 -2.60
C LEU A 258 -3.66 16.00 -3.73
N PRO A 259 -2.34 16.06 -3.48
CA PRO A 259 -1.36 16.26 -4.55
C PRO A 259 -1.34 15.11 -5.57
N ILE A 260 -1.52 13.87 -5.10
CA ILE A 260 -1.61 12.69 -5.96
C ILE A 260 -2.83 12.82 -6.87
N THR A 261 -3.98 13.21 -6.33
CA THR A 261 -5.22 13.40 -7.09
C THR A 261 -5.06 14.47 -8.17
N LEU A 262 -4.49 15.64 -7.81
CA LEU A 262 -4.23 16.74 -8.75
C LEU A 262 -3.28 16.31 -9.87
N TRP A 263 -2.15 15.70 -9.51
CA TRP A 263 -1.19 15.18 -10.48
C TRP A 263 -1.85 14.18 -11.42
N SER A 264 -2.69 13.29 -10.90
CA SER A 264 -3.33 12.24 -11.69
C SER A 264 -4.24 12.81 -12.78
N PHE A 265 -5.10 13.78 -12.45
CA PHE A 265 -5.97 14.41 -13.43
C PHE A 265 -5.21 15.25 -14.46
N ALA A 266 -4.16 15.97 -14.02
CA ALA A 266 -3.29 16.69 -14.93
C ALA A 266 -2.53 15.73 -15.88
N ALA A 267 -2.00 14.62 -15.36
CA ALA A 267 -1.20 13.65 -16.11
C ALA A 267 -2.02 12.88 -17.14
N ILE A 268 -3.24 12.46 -16.77
CA ILE A 268 -4.13 11.78 -17.73
C ILE A 268 -4.69 12.75 -18.79
N GLY A 269 -4.68 14.06 -18.49
CA GLY A 269 -5.18 15.12 -19.37
C GLY A 269 -6.71 15.16 -19.46
N TYR A 270 -7.41 14.78 -18.38
CA TYR A 270 -8.88 14.83 -18.31
C TYR A 270 -9.33 16.17 -17.72
N PRO A 271 -10.35 16.86 -18.28
CA PRO A 271 -10.85 18.12 -17.74
C PRO A 271 -11.39 17.95 -16.32
N ALA A 272 -10.72 18.57 -15.35
CA ALA A 272 -11.02 18.43 -13.92
C ALA A 272 -11.15 19.79 -13.22
N ASP A 273 -11.67 20.81 -13.91
CA ASP A 273 -11.76 22.20 -13.43
C ASP A 273 -12.41 22.30 -12.05
N ALA A 274 -13.46 21.49 -11.80
CA ALA A 274 -14.13 21.44 -10.51
C ALA A 274 -13.20 21.00 -9.36
N VAL A 275 -12.30 20.04 -9.61
CA VAL A 275 -11.31 19.59 -8.62
C VAL A 275 -10.27 20.67 -8.38
N PHE A 276 -9.72 21.29 -9.44
CA PHE A 276 -8.70 22.33 -9.31
C PHE A 276 -9.23 23.59 -8.61
N ALA A 277 -10.45 24.04 -8.96
CA ALA A 277 -11.11 25.16 -8.31
C ALA A 277 -11.38 24.90 -6.82
N ALA A 278 -11.84 23.69 -6.48
CA ALA A 278 -12.09 23.30 -5.09
C ALA A 278 -10.78 23.09 -4.30
N ALA A 279 -9.70 22.66 -4.98
CA ALA A 279 -8.42 22.33 -4.36
C ALA A 279 -7.63 23.56 -3.90
N ALA A 280 -7.78 24.73 -4.53
CA ALA A 280 -6.94 25.90 -4.24
C ALA A 280 -6.91 26.27 -2.75
N GLY A 281 -8.09 26.34 -2.11
CA GLY A 281 -8.20 26.61 -0.67
C GLY A 281 -7.76 25.43 0.20
N GLN A 282 -7.90 24.19 -0.27
CA GLN A 282 -7.50 23.00 0.49
C GLN A 282 -5.98 22.78 0.47
N VAL A 283 -5.30 23.11 -0.63
CA VAL A 283 -3.83 23.09 -0.72
C VAL A 283 -3.27 23.92 0.42
N GLN A 284 -3.70 25.19 0.54
CA GLN A 284 -3.22 26.09 1.60
C GLN A 284 -3.37 25.52 3.02
N LYS A 285 -4.46 24.78 3.29
CA LYS A 285 -4.70 24.14 4.60
C LYS A 285 -3.83 22.91 4.85
N THR A 286 -3.33 22.26 3.80
CA THR A 286 -2.63 20.97 3.88
C THR A 286 -1.14 21.06 3.55
N LEU A 287 -0.66 22.22 3.06
CA LEU A 287 0.74 22.49 2.71
C LEU A 287 1.74 22.05 3.80
N CYS A 288 1.43 22.37 5.06
CA CYS A 288 2.34 22.06 6.17
C CYS A 288 2.62 20.56 6.31
N GLY A 289 1.69 19.69 5.89
CA GLY A 289 1.82 18.24 5.94
C GLY A 289 2.35 17.61 4.65
N MET A 290 2.62 18.39 3.60
CA MET A 290 3.15 17.88 2.33
C MET A 290 4.67 17.75 2.40
N ASP A 291 5.22 16.64 1.90
CA ASP A 291 6.65 16.59 1.60
C ASP A 291 6.97 17.33 0.29
N ALA A 292 8.25 17.43 -0.05
CA ALA A 292 8.67 18.15 -1.22
C ALA A 292 8.17 17.55 -2.55
N SER A 293 8.05 16.22 -2.64
CA SER A 293 7.50 15.56 -3.84
C SER A 293 6.01 15.90 -4.02
N HIS A 294 5.26 15.97 -2.92
CA HIS A 294 3.88 16.42 -2.92
C HIS A 294 3.75 17.88 -3.36
N LEU A 295 4.63 18.78 -2.90
CA LEU A 295 4.65 20.18 -3.36
C LEU A 295 4.91 20.27 -4.88
N CYS A 296 5.85 19.47 -5.39
CA CYS A 296 6.13 19.40 -6.83
C CYS A 296 4.90 18.97 -7.64
N ASN A 297 4.17 17.97 -7.15
CA ASN A 297 2.94 17.46 -7.78
C ASN A 297 1.85 18.54 -7.87
N VAL A 298 1.66 19.34 -6.82
CA VAL A 298 0.70 20.46 -6.84
C VAL A 298 1.10 21.48 -7.91
N VAL A 299 2.33 21.98 -7.88
CA VAL A 299 2.82 23.01 -8.81
C VAL A 299 2.69 22.54 -10.25
N TRP A 300 3.14 21.32 -10.53
CA TRP A 300 3.08 20.76 -11.87
C TRP A 300 1.63 20.52 -12.35
N ALA A 301 0.76 20.06 -11.46
CA ALA A 301 -0.64 19.81 -11.82
C ALA A 301 -1.38 21.11 -12.16
N PHE A 302 -1.25 22.14 -11.32
CA PHE A 302 -1.85 23.47 -11.57
C PHE A 302 -1.27 24.13 -12.82
N ALA A 303 0.02 23.96 -13.07
CA ALA A 303 0.66 24.43 -14.30
C ALA A 303 0.05 23.81 -15.56
N ARG A 304 -0.16 22.48 -15.55
CA ARG A 304 -0.67 21.73 -16.69
C ARG A 304 -2.18 21.87 -16.90
N ALA A 305 -2.95 22.06 -15.83
CA ALA A 305 -4.41 22.14 -15.90
C ALA A 305 -4.92 23.40 -16.60
N GLY A 306 -4.10 24.44 -16.78
CA GLY A 306 -4.44 25.65 -17.55
C GLY A 306 -4.72 26.92 -16.73
N PRO A 307 -5.42 26.91 -15.58
CA PRO A 307 -5.60 28.11 -14.78
C PRO A 307 -4.37 28.36 -13.89
N ARG A 308 -3.65 29.45 -14.14
CA ARG A 308 -2.64 29.98 -13.21
C ARG A 308 -3.32 30.50 -11.94
N ASP A 309 -3.44 29.63 -10.93
CA ASP A 309 -3.85 30.02 -9.59
C ASP A 309 -2.67 30.63 -8.82
N VAL A 310 -2.43 31.93 -9.04
CA VAL A 310 -1.31 32.67 -8.42
C VAL A 310 -1.24 32.46 -6.90
N PRO A 311 -2.35 32.54 -6.13
CA PRO A 311 -2.33 32.23 -4.70
C PRO A 311 -1.78 30.84 -4.35
N VAL A 312 -2.10 29.80 -5.14
CA VAL A 312 -1.55 28.45 -4.91
C VAL A 312 -0.04 28.42 -5.15
N PHE A 313 0.44 29.02 -6.25
CA PHE A 313 1.88 29.07 -6.55
C PHE A 313 2.67 29.84 -5.48
N GLU A 314 2.17 30.99 -5.03
CA GLU A 314 2.80 31.77 -3.95
C GLU A 314 2.82 31.02 -2.62
N ALA A 315 1.72 30.34 -2.27
CA ALA A 315 1.65 29.56 -1.04
C ALA A 315 2.63 28.38 -1.05
N VAL A 316 2.72 27.63 -2.16
CA VAL A 316 3.70 26.55 -2.30
C VAL A 316 5.14 27.08 -2.28
N ALA A 317 5.40 28.21 -2.95
CA ALA A 317 6.72 28.83 -2.96
C ALA A 317 7.13 29.28 -1.55
N GLY A 318 6.24 29.92 -0.80
CA GLY A 318 6.48 30.32 0.59
C GLY A 318 6.81 29.13 1.49
N GLU A 319 6.04 28.05 1.40
CA GLU A 319 6.29 26.82 2.16
C GLU A 319 7.64 26.19 1.79
N ALA A 320 7.96 26.13 0.50
CA ALA A 320 9.23 25.58 0.02
C ALA A 320 10.43 26.42 0.47
N VAL A 321 10.35 27.75 0.38
CA VAL A 321 11.39 28.67 0.86
C VAL A 321 11.67 28.44 2.35
N GLY A 322 10.61 28.27 3.15
CA GLY A 322 10.74 27.96 4.58
C GLY A 322 11.47 26.64 4.88
N ARG A 323 11.54 25.72 3.91
CA ARG A 323 12.13 24.37 4.05
C ARG A 323 13.38 24.14 3.22
N LEU A 324 13.88 25.14 2.49
CA LEU A 324 15.01 24.99 1.57
C LEU A 324 16.23 24.31 2.20
N ALA A 325 16.54 24.66 3.45
CA ALA A 325 17.71 24.15 4.16
C ALA A 325 17.62 22.65 4.53
N SER A 326 16.41 22.08 4.57
CA SER A 326 16.17 20.68 4.93
C SER A 326 15.70 19.81 3.77
N MET A 327 15.55 20.39 2.57
CA MET A 327 15.15 19.66 1.38
C MET A 327 16.33 18.92 0.74
N GLU A 328 16.10 17.66 0.40
CA GLU A 328 17.04 16.89 -0.43
C GLU A 328 17.25 17.56 -1.80
N PRO A 329 18.48 17.52 -2.37
CA PRO A 329 18.78 18.17 -3.65
C PRO A 329 17.86 17.77 -4.81
N LEU A 330 17.50 16.49 -4.90
CA LEU A 330 16.59 15.99 -5.95
C LEU A 330 15.22 16.68 -5.88
N HIS A 331 14.71 16.88 -4.66
CA HIS A 331 13.43 17.52 -4.45
C HIS A 331 13.46 19.02 -4.81
N LEU A 332 14.58 19.70 -4.55
CA LEU A 332 14.78 21.09 -5.00
C LEU A 332 14.78 21.19 -6.53
N CYS A 333 15.48 20.28 -7.20
CA CYS A 333 15.51 20.23 -8.67
C CYS A 333 14.11 20.01 -9.25
N ASN A 334 13.35 19.06 -8.71
CA ASN A 334 11.98 18.78 -9.17
C ASN A 334 11.06 19.99 -8.95
N LEU A 335 11.18 20.66 -7.81
CA LEU A 335 10.36 21.83 -7.51
C LEU A 335 10.67 22.99 -8.46
N ALA A 336 11.96 23.31 -8.62
CA ALA A 336 12.42 24.34 -9.55
C ALA A 336 11.97 24.04 -11.00
N TRP A 337 12.07 22.78 -11.42
CA TRP A 337 11.58 22.34 -12.73
C TRP A 337 10.06 22.50 -12.87
N SER A 338 9.27 22.15 -11.86
CA SER A 338 7.81 22.34 -11.88
C SER A 338 7.42 23.81 -12.02
N PHE A 339 8.07 24.73 -11.28
CA PHE A 339 7.83 26.18 -11.41
C PHE A 339 8.28 26.74 -12.76
N ALA A 340 9.43 26.29 -13.27
CA ALA A 340 9.91 26.67 -14.59
C ALA A 340 8.96 26.19 -15.69
N SER A 341 8.42 24.98 -15.56
CA SER A 341 7.46 24.41 -16.52
C SER A 341 6.11 25.15 -16.48
N ALA A 342 5.67 25.58 -15.30
CA ALA A 342 4.50 26.46 -15.13
C ALA A 342 4.66 27.83 -15.82
N SER A 343 5.90 28.26 -15.96
CA SER A 343 6.24 29.55 -16.58
C SER A 343 6.24 29.49 -18.11
N ARG A 344 6.39 28.30 -18.69
CA ARG A 344 6.52 28.04 -20.14
C ARG A 344 5.31 27.27 -20.66
N THR A 345 4.19 27.94 -20.87
CA THR A 345 2.95 27.32 -21.35
C THR A 345 2.96 26.95 -22.85
N ASP A 346 4.03 27.27 -23.58
CA ASP A 346 4.00 27.28 -25.05
C ASP A 346 4.79 26.11 -25.70
N GLU A 347 5.54 25.31 -24.92
CA GLU A 347 6.33 24.17 -25.42
C GLU A 347 6.35 23.01 -24.41
N PHE A 348 5.23 22.31 -24.23
CA PHE A 348 5.23 21.03 -23.48
C PHE A 348 5.50 19.86 -24.43
N ASP A 349 6.77 19.47 -24.55
CA ASP A 349 7.20 18.26 -25.27
C ASP A 349 7.06 17.02 -24.36
N GLU A 350 6.09 16.16 -24.67
CA GLU A 350 5.77 14.94 -23.94
C GLU A 350 6.92 13.91 -23.90
N SER A 351 7.92 14.04 -24.78
CA SER A 351 9.06 13.11 -24.86
C SER A 351 10.08 13.23 -23.72
N ARG A 352 9.98 14.28 -22.89
CA ARG A 352 10.93 14.55 -21.79
C ARG A 352 10.44 14.11 -20.41
N VAL A 353 9.26 13.49 -20.32
CA VAL A 353 8.67 13.01 -19.04
C VAL A 353 9.30 11.67 -18.64
N GLY A 354 10.60 11.71 -18.35
CA GLY A 354 11.32 10.63 -17.70
C GLY A 354 11.54 10.98 -16.23
N VAL A 355 10.46 11.06 -15.43
CA VAL A 355 10.61 10.92 -13.98
C VAL A 355 11.01 9.46 -13.75
N ARG A 356 12.31 9.19 -13.77
CA ARG A 356 12.85 7.94 -13.24
C ARG A 356 12.57 7.97 -11.74
N HIS A 357 11.56 7.23 -11.33
CA HIS A 357 11.43 6.80 -9.95
C HIS A 357 12.53 5.76 -9.72
N GLU A 358 13.43 6.05 -8.78
CA GLU A 358 14.33 5.04 -8.19
C GLU A 358 13.54 3.90 -7.54
#